data_AF-A0A2V7HUQ4-F1
#
_entry.id   AF-A0A2V7HUQ4-F1
#
_cell.length_a   1.000
_cell.length_b   1.000
_cell.length_c   1.000
_cell.angle_alpha   90.00
_cell.angle_beta   90.00
_cell.angle_gamma   90.00
#
_symmetry.space_group_name_H-M   'P 1'
#
loop_
_entity.id
_entity.type
_entity.pdbx_description
1 polymer ?
#
loop_
_entity_poly.entity_id
_entity_poly.type
_entity_poly.pdbx_seq_one_letter_code
_entity_poly.pdbx_strand_id
1 'polypeptide(L)' 'MDGRVYAVTFYSFKGGVGRTHAAVNIALAMATSRLRVLLVDFDLEAPGLSSLSVLAPPGARPHSGLVEFIADSWQT' A
#
# COMPACT_ATOMS: atom_id res chain seq x y z
N MET A 1 -27.40 2.33 4.88
CA MET A 1 -26.37 1.27 4.86
C MET A 1 -25.67 1.33 6.19
N ASP A 2 -25.83 0.30 7.02
CA ASP A 2 -25.16 0.26 8.32
C ASP A 2 -23.64 0.12 8.05
N GLY A 3 -22.89 1.20 8.23
CA GLY A 3 -21.56 1.41 7.68
C GLY A 3 -20.47 0.66 8.45
N ARG A 4 -20.55 -0.67 8.48
CA ARG A 4 -19.56 -1.50 9.15
C ARG A 4 -18.24 -1.46 8.40
N VAL A 5 -17.18 -1.10 9.10
CA VAL A 5 -15.80 -1.13 8.62
C VAL A 5 -15.13 -2.38 9.19
N TYR A 6 -14.48 -3.16 8.33
CA TYR A 6 -13.66 -4.30 8.74
C TYR A 6 -12.19 -3.91 8.61
N ALA A 7 -11.40 -4.16 9.67
CA ALA A 7 -9.96 -3.94 9.67
C ALA A 7 -9.23 -5.29 9.70
N VAL A 8 -8.31 -5.50 8.75
CA VAL A 8 -7.49 -6.71 8.63
C VAL A 8 -6.03 -6.28 8.55
N THR A 9 -5.16 -6.91 9.33
CA THR A 9 -3.72 -6.57 9.40
C THR A 9 -2.88 -7.76 8.93
N PHE A 10 -1.88 -7.48 8.09
CA PHE A 10 -0.91 -8.46 7.61
C PHE A 10 0.42 -8.24 8.33
N TYR A 11 0.70 -9.06 9.35
CA TYR A 11 1.86 -8.90 10.21
C TYR A 11 2.77 -10.14 10.22
N SER A 12 4.07 -9.92 10.39
CA SER A 12 5.06 -10.98 10.61
C SER A 12 6.39 -10.35 11.04
N PHE A 13 7.11 -11.04 11.91
CA PHE A 13 8.43 -10.64 12.41
C PHE A 13 9.57 -10.85 11.39
N LYS A 14 9.36 -11.69 10.37
CA LYS A 14 10.42 -12.05 9.41
C LYS A 14 10.30 -11.26 8.10
N GLY A 15 11.39 -10.68 7.61
CA GLY A 15 11.44 -10.04 6.29
C GLY A 15 11.20 -11.03 5.13
N GLY A 16 10.65 -10.56 4.02
CA GLY A 16 10.56 -11.34 2.78
C GLY A 16 9.51 -12.47 2.76
N VAL A 17 8.58 -12.51 3.70
CA VAL A 17 7.50 -13.54 3.73
C VAL A 17 6.29 -13.21 2.86
N GLY A 18 6.32 -12.09 2.13
CA GLY A 18 5.26 -11.70 1.20
C GLY A 18 4.04 -10.99 1.81
N ARG A 19 4.16 -10.38 3.00
CA ARG A 19 3.06 -9.65 3.67
C ARG A 19 2.39 -8.62 2.76
N THR A 20 3.18 -7.73 2.17
CA THR A 20 2.71 -6.65 1.29
C THR A 20 1.98 -7.23 0.08
N HIS A 21 2.54 -8.28 -0.54
CA HIS A 21 1.89 -8.95 -1.67
C HIS A 21 0.57 -9.62 -1.28
N ALA A 22 0.50 -10.28 -0.11
CA ALA A 22 -0.74 -10.88 0.37
C ALA A 22 -1.83 -9.83 0.60
N ALA A 23 -1.47 -8.71 1.23
CA ALA A 23 -2.38 -7.59 1.47
C ALA A 23 -2.91 -6.99 0.15
N VAL A 24 -2.03 -6.79 -0.83
CA VAL A 24 -2.36 -6.25 -2.16
C VAL A 24 -3.28 -7.20 -2.93
N ASN A 25 -2.98 -8.49 -2.96
CA ASN A 25 -3.81 -9.49 -3.65
C ASN A 25 -5.21 -9.56 -3.05
N ILE A 26 -5.33 -9.53 -1.72
CA ILE A 26 -6.63 -9.54 -1.04
C ILE A 26 -7.40 -8.24 -1.29
N ALA A 27 -6.72 -7.09 -1.21
CA ALA A 27 -7.34 -5.80 -1.52
C ALA A 27 -7.86 -5.76 -2.97
N LEU A 28 -7.09 -6.28 -3.93
CA LEU A 28 -7.51 -6.37 -5.32
C LEU A 28 -8.72 -7.28 -5.49
N ALA A 29 -8.72 -8.47 -4.89
CA ALA A 29 -9.85 -9.40 -4.94
C ALA A 29 -11.14 -8.81 -4.32
N MET A 30 -11.01 -8.06 -3.23
CA MET A 30 -12.14 -7.34 -2.64
C MET A 30 -12.62 -6.19 -3.54
N ALA A 31 -11.70 -5.44 -4.14
CA ALA A 31 -12.03 -4.36 -5.06
C ALA A 31 -12.73 -4.88 -6.33
N THR A 32 -12.28 -6.00 -6.91
CA THR A 32 -12.96 -6.65 -8.05
C THR A 32 -14.34 -7.18 -7.67
N SER A 33 -14.56 -7.49 -6.40
CA SER A 33 -15.87 -7.84 -5.83
C SER A 33 -16.76 -6.62 -5.51
N ARG A 34 -16.41 -5.43 -6.00
CA ARG A 34 -17.12 -4.15 -5.79
C ARG A 34 -17.17 -3.67 -4.34
N LEU A 35 -16.24 -4.12 -3.49
CA LEU A 35 -16.08 -3.57 -2.14
C LEU A 35 -15.21 -2.32 -2.18
N ARG A 36 -15.49 -1.38 -1.29
CA ARG A 36 -14.64 -0.20 -1.06
C ARG A 36 -13.52 -0.60 -0.12
N VAL A 37 -12.28 -0.55 -0.61
CA VAL A 37 -11.10 -1.02 0.11
C VAL A 37 -10.12 0.14 0.26
N LEU A 38 -9.56 0.30 1.46
CA LEU A 38 -8.41 1.14 1.73
C LEU A 38 -7.25 0.21 2.13
N LEU A 39 -6.13 0.32 1.43
CA LEU A 39 -4.91 -0.40 1.75
C LEU A 39 -3.88 0.60 2.29
N VAL A 40 -3.28 0.29 3.43
CA VAL A 40 -2.27 1.12 4.10
C VAL A 40 -1.05 0.26 4.36
N ASP A 41 0.12 0.71 3.92
CA ASP A 41 1.41 0.13 4.29
C ASP A 41 2.09 1.06 5.30
N PHE A 42 2.47 0.50 6.44
CA PHE A 42 3.12 1.24 7.53
C PHE A 42 4.65 1.08 7.52
N ASP A 43 5.21 0.45 6.48
CA ASP A 43 6.64 0.43 6.23
C ASP A 43 7.07 1.73 5.53
N LEU A 44 7.41 2.74 6.33
CA LEU A 44 7.74 4.08 5.82
C LEU A 44 9.06 4.15 5.05
N GLU A 45 9.97 3.21 5.31
CA GLU A 45 11.28 3.12 4.66
C GLU A 45 11.23 2.28 3.37
N ALA A 46 10.20 1.45 3.20
CA ALA A 46 10.01 0.69 1.98
C ALA A 46 9.59 1.59 0.79
N PRO A 47 9.93 1.20 -0.45
CA PRO A 47 9.28 1.79 -1.61
C PRO A 47 7.77 1.57 -1.49
N GLY A 48 7.00 2.65 -1.45
CA GLY A 48 5.56 2.60 -1.16
C GLY A 48 4.79 1.66 -2.09
N LEU A 49 3.54 1.33 -1.73
CA LEU A 49 2.69 0.37 -2.47
C LEU A 49 2.57 0.64 -3.98
N SER A 50 2.71 1.90 -4.40
CA SER A 50 2.77 2.36 -5.79
C SER A 50 3.95 1.79 -6.59
N SER A 51 5.00 1.29 -5.93
CA SER A 51 6.11 0.57 -6.56
C SER A 51 5.69 -0.79 -7.11
N LEU A 52 4.56 -1.34 -6.65
CA LEU A 52 3.97 -2.54 -7.20
C LEU A 52 3.22 -2.19 -8.49
N SER A 53 3.68 -2.74 -9.61
CA SER A 53 3.13 -2.46 -10.94
C SER A 53 1.62 -2.69 -11.06
N VAL A 54 1.06 -3.60 -10.25
CA VAL A 54 -0.39 -3.87 -10.20
C VAL A 54 -1.20 -2.71 -9.60
N LEU A 55 -0.58 -1.88 -8.77
CA LEU A 55 -1.18 -0.69 -8.15
C LEU A 55 -0.73 0.61 -8.82
N ALA A 56 0.36 0.58 -9.58
CA ALA A 56 0.88 1.74 -10.28
C ALA A 56 -0.08 2.19 -11.40
N PRO A 57 -0.47 3.48 -11.44
CA PRO A 57 -1.17 4.03 -12.58
C PRO A 57 -0.36 3.87 -13.88
N PRO A 58 -1.02 3.74 -15.05
CA PRO A 58 -0.32 3.78 -16.33
C PRO A 58 0.54 5.04 -16.47
N GLY A 59 1.82 4.86 -16.78
CA GLY A 59 2.77 5.98 -16.91
C GLY A 59 3.24 6.58 -15.58
N ALA A 60 2.92 5.96 -14.44
CA ALA A 60 3.47 6.35 -13.15
C ALA A 60 5.00 6.29 -13.20
N ARG A 61 5.63 7.39 -12.77
CA ARG A 61 7.07 7.43 -12.56
C ARG A 61 7.36 6.91 -11.16
N PRO A 62 8.49 6.22 -10.96
CA PRO A 62 8.98 5.93 -9.62
C PRO A 62 9.04 7.24 -8.84
N HIS A 63 8.36 7.30 -7.70
CA HIS A 63 8.46 8.41 -6.77
C HIS A 63 9.31 7.99 -5.57
N SER A 64 9.97 8.96 -4.95
CA SER A 64 10.72 8.75 -3.71
C SER A 64 9.74 8.31 -2.60
N GLY A 65 10.22 7.51 -1.64
CA GLY A 65 9.38 7.00 -0.54
C GLY A 65 8.80 8.14 0.31
N LEU A 66 7.90 7.82 1.26
CA LEU A 66 7.28 8.87 2.09
C LEU A 66 8.34 9.65 2.87
N VAL A 67 9.38 8.97 3.37
CA VAL A 67 10.46 9.60 4.12
C VAL A 67 11.22 10.58 3.24
N GLU A 68 11.60 10.19 2.03
CA GLU A 68 12.28 11.08 1.09
C GLU A 68 11.39 12.25 0.66
N PHE A 69 10.11 12.00 0.38
CA PHE A 69 9.15 13.06 0.06
C PHE A 69 9.07 14.11 1.18
N ILE A 70 9.01 13.66 2.43
CA ILE A 70 9.02 14.56 3.59
C ILE A 70 10.36 15.29 3.67
N ALA A 71 11.50 14.58 3.58
CA ALA A 71 12.83 15.18 3.65
C ALA A 71 13.04 16.27 2.59
N ASP A 72 12.64 16.01 1.35
CA ASP A 72 12.73 16.96 0.23
C ASP A 72 11.84 18.19 0.48
N SER A 73 10.64 18.00 1.03
CA SER A 73 9.70 19.09 1.31
C SER A 73 10.14 20.05 2.42
N TRP A 74 11.12 19.68 3.23
CA TRP A 74 11.68 20.51 4.31
C TRP A 74 12.88 21.35 3.87
N GLN A 75 13.35 21.17 2.62
CA GLN A 75 14.48 21.91 2.05
C GLN A 75 14.05 23.16 1.24
N THR A 76 12.75 23.43 1.14
CA THR A 76 12.15 24.67 0.60
C THR A 76 11.71 25.61 1.71
#